data_AF-A0A534ZG90-F1
#
_entry.id   AF-A0A534ZG90-F1
#
_cell.length_a   1.000
_cell.length_b   1.000
_cell.length_c   1.000
_cell.angle_alpha   90.00
_cell.angle_beta   90.00
_cell.angle_gamma   90.00
#
_symmetry.space_group_name_H-M   'P 1'
#
loop_
_entity.id
_entity.type
_entity.pdbx_description
1 polymer ?
#
loop_
_entity_poly.entity_id
_entity_poly.type
_entity_poly.pdbx_seq_one_letter_code
_entity_poly.pdbx_strand_id
1 'polypeptide(L)' 'MFLDGLVPAQDWLNPGDTAWQLTAATFVGLQSIPGLAILYAGLMKRKWSLNSAVMVFYAFAVTLL' A
#
# COMPACT_ATOMS: atom_id res chain seq x y z
N MET A 1 -0.03 11.88 23.60
CA MET A 1 -1.42 12.09 24.08
C MET A 1 -1.57 13.23 25.09
N PHE A 2 -0.67 13.44 26.06
CA PHE A 2 -0.76 14.59 26.99
C PHE A 2 0.12 15.80 26.61
N LEU A 3 0.91 15.73 25.53
CA LEU A 3 1.82 16.81 25.09
C LEU A 3 1.41 17.46 23.76
N ASP A 4 0.38 16.92 23.09
CA ASP A 4 0.00 17.30 21.72
C ASP A 4 -0.71 18.67 21.64
N GLY A 5 -0.94 19.33 22.78
CA GLY A 5 -1.59 20.66 22.86
C GLY A 5 -0.67 21.83 23.22
N LEU A 6 0.62 21.59 23.48
CA LEU A 6 1.57 22.63 23.90
C LEU A 6 2.39 23.21 22.74
N VAL A 7 2.44 22.52 21.60
CA VAL A 7 3.10 22.98 20.38
C VAL A 7 2.05 22.96 19.26
N PRO A 8 1.62 24.13 18.73
CA PRO A 8 0.70 24.14 17.62
C PRO A 8 1.35 23.45 16.41
N ALA A 9 0.61 22.54 15.76
CA ALA A 9 1.03 21.97 14.49
C ALA A 9 1.22 23.09 13.46
N GLN A 10 2.14 22.89 12.51
CA GLN A 10 2.37 23.87 11.45
C GLN A 10 1.05 24.13 10.70
N ASP A 11 0.75 25.38 10.34
CA ASP A 11 -0.54 25.77 9.73
C ASP A 11 -0.90 25.00 8.45
N TRP A 12 0.11 24.48 7.75
CA TRP A 12 -0.04 23.69 6.52
C TRP A 12 -0.24 22.18 6.77
N LEU A 13 0.00 21.69 8.00
CA LEU A 13 -0.07 20.28 8.35
C LEU A 13 -1.43 19.94 8.96
N ASN A 14 -2.41 19.71 8.07
CA ASN A 14 -3.76 19.31 8.48
C ASN A 14 -3.81 17.80 8.84
N PRO A 15 -4.29 17.43 10.05
CA PRO A 15 -4.37 16.03 10.47
C PRO A 15 -5.39 15.21 9.65
N GLY A 16 -6.47 15.83 9.17
CA GLY A 16 -7.46 15.18 8.31
C GLY A 16 -6.91 14.83 6.94
N ASP A 17 -6.17 15.75 6.32
CA ASP A 17 -5.52 15.51 5.02
C ASP A 17 -4.46 14.41 5.14
N THR A 18 -3.67 14.43 6.22
CA THR A 18 -2.66 13.39 6.49
C THR A 18 -3.32 12.03 6.71
N ALA A 19 -4.41 11.96 7.48
CA ALA A 19 -5.16 10.73 7.69
C ALA A 19 -5.74 10.18 6.37
N TRP A 20 -6.26 11.06 5.51
CA TRP A 20 -6.76 10.66 4.20
C TRP A 20 -5.66 10.15 3.28
N GLN A 21 -4.51 10.82 3.24
CA GLN A 21 -3.36 10.40 2.44
C GLN A 21 -2.86 9.01 2.84
N LEU A 22 -2.73 8.73 4.15
CA LEU A 22 -2.33 7.39 4.65
C LEU A 22 -3.36 6.31 4.31
N THR A 23 -4.65 6.65 4.43
CA THR A 23 -5.75 5.74 4.07
C THR A 23 -5.74 5.43 2.56
N ALA A 24 -5.60 6.46 1.73
CA ALA A 24 -5.51 6.32 0.27
C ALA A 24 -4.27 5.52 -0.14
N ALA A 25 -3.10 5.80 0.44
CA ALA A 25 -1.88 5.05 0.19
C ALA A 25 -2.05 3.56 0.52
N THR A 26 -2.76 3.23 1.60
CA THR A 26 -3.08 1.85 1.97
C THR A 26 -3.97 1.18 0.93
N PHE A 27 -5.02 1.86 0.44
CA PHE A 27 -5.89 1.31 -0.59
C PHE A 27 -5.15 1.04 -1.91
N VAL A 28 -4.25 1.94 -2.31
CA VAL A 28 -3.41 1.74 -3.51
C VAL A 28 -2.42 0.58 -3.28
N GLY A 29 -1.85 0.46 -2.09
CA GLY A 29 -1.01 -0.70 -1.72
C GLY A 29 -1.76 -2.02 -1.87
N LEU A 30 -3.02 -2.08 -1.43
CA LEU A 30 -3.87 -3.26 -1.53
C LEU A 30 -4.23 -3.66 -2.98
N GLN A 31 -4.31 -2.68 -3.89
CA GLN A 31 -4.50 -2.96 -5.32
C GLN A 31 -3.33 -3.74 -5.90
N SER A 32 -2.12 -3.56 -5.38
CA SER A 32 -0.94 -4.35 -5.77
C SER A 32 -0.97 -5.72 -5.09
N ILE A 33 -0.93 -5.75 -3.76
CA ILE A 33 -0.98 -6.98 -2.96
C ILE A 33 -2.18 -6.90 -2.01
N PRO A 34 -3.22 -7.73 -2.15
CA PRO A 34 -3.29 -8.93 -2.98
C PRO A 34 -3.88 -8.73 -4.40
N GLY A 35 -4.31 -7.53 -4.79
CA GLY A 35 -5.11 -7.31 -6.01
C GLY A 35 -4.51 -7.88 -7.31
N LEU A 36 -3.31 -7.43 -7.68
CA LEU A 36 -2.61 -7.93 -8.88
C LEU A 36 -2.17 -9.39 -8.73
N ALA A 37 -1.77 -9.80 -7.53
CA ALA A 37 -1.36 -11.18 -7.27
C ALA A 37 -2.51 -12.16 -7.56
N ILE A 38 -3.72 -11.88 -7.07
CA ILE A 38 -4.90 -12.71 -7.33
C ILE A 38 -5.29 -12.67 -8.81
N LEU A 39 -5.29 -11.49 -9.43
CA LEU A 39 -5.68 -11.34 -10.83
C LEU A 39 -4.75 -12.13 -11.76
N TYR A 40 -3.44 -11.90 -11.67
CA TYR A 40 -2.48 -12.50 -12.60
C TYR A 40 -2.10 -13.94 -12.24
N ALA A 41 -2.05 -14.31 -10.95
CA ALA A 41 -1.84 -15.71 -10.59
C ALA A 41 -3.10 -16.55 -10.82
N GLY A 42 -4.30 -15.98 -10.65
CA GLY A 42 -5.58 -16.66 -10.79
C GLY A 42 -6.01 -16.89 -12.24
N LEU A 43 -5.76 -15.93 -13.13
CA LEU A 43 -6.09 -16.07 -14.56
C LEU A 43 -5.09 -16.97 -15.33
N MET A 44 -3.90 -17.20 -14.80
CA MET A 44 -2.85 -17.94 -15.50
C MET A 44 -3.01 -19.46 -15.38
N LYS A 45 -2.43 -20.21 -16.32
CA LYS A 45 -2.35 -21.68 -16.26
C LYS A 45 -1.69 -22.14 -14.96
N ARG A 46 -2.21 -23.19 -14.32
CA ARG A 46 -1.75 -23.71 -13.02
C ARG A 46 -0.24 -23.87 -12.88
N LYS A 47 0.46 -24.33 -13.93
CA LYS A 47 1.92 -24.50 -13.90
C LYS A 47 2.73 -23.20 -13.72
N TRP A 48 2.13 -22.04 -13.99
CA TRP A 48 2.80 -20.73 -13.92
C TRP A 48 2.25 -19.81 -12.82
N SER A 49 1.13 -20.18 -12.19
CA SER A 49 0.42 -19.35 -11.21
C SER A 49 1.32 -18.91 -10.05
N LEU A 50 2.12 -19.82 -9.48
CA LEU A 50 3.02 -19.51 -8.36
C LEU A 50 4.16 -18.56 -8.77
N ASN A 51 4.77 -18.79 -9.92
CA ASN A 51 5.84 -17.91 -10.42
C ASN A 51 5.32 -16.47 -10.61
N SER A 52 4.14 -16.31 -11.22
CA SER A 52 3.52 -15.00 -11.38
C SER A 52 3.16 -14.35 -10.04
N ALA A 53 2.63 -15.12 -9.07
CA ALA A 53 2.34 -14.60 -7.73
C ALA A 53 3.60 -14.04 -7.05
N VAL A 54 4.70 -14.81 -7.05
CA VAL A 54 5.96 -14.40 -6.42
C VAL A 54 6.59 -13.19 -7.12
N MET A 55 6.45 -13.06 -8.45
CA MET A 55 6.89 -11.86 -9.16
C MET A 55 6.16 -10.60 -8.71
N VAL A 56 4.86 -10.67 -8.41
CA VAL A 56 4.11 -9.52 -7.87
C VAL A 56 4.63 -9.13 -6.49
N PHE A 57 4.90 -10.10 -5.60
CA PHE A 57 5.50 -9.84 -4.29
C PHE A 57 6.90 -9.21 -4.40
N TYR A 58 7.73 -9.73 -5.30
CA TYR A 58 9.06 -9.18 -5.57
C TYR A 58 8.99 -7.74 -6.10
N ALA A 59 8.14 -7.48 -7.10
CA ALA A 59 8.01 -6.16 -7.70
C ALA A 59 7.53 -5.11 -6.68
N PHE A 60 6.58 -5.48 -5.81
CA PHE A 60 6.11 -4.59 -4.75
C PHE A 60 7.23 -4.24 -3.75
N ALA A 61 8.02 -5.23 -3.33
CA ALA A 61 9.13 -5.00 -2.40
C ALA A 61 10.22 -4.12 -3.01
N VAL A 62 10.61 -4.35 -4.27
CA VAL A 62 11.64 -3.55 -4.95
C VAL A 62 11.18 -2.12 -5.24
N THR A 63 9.89 -1.90 -5.47
CA THR A 63 9.36 -0.55 -5.74
C THR A 63 9.33 0.34 -4.49
N LEU A 64 9.26 -0.27 -3.29
CA LEU A 64 9.23 0.45 -2.01
C LEU A 64 10.62 0.65 -1.38
N LEU A 65 11.68 0.08 -1.97
CA LEU A 65 13.07 0.32 -1.61
C LEU A 65 13.60 1.58 -2.30
#